data_AF-A0A7S4S0Z5-F1
#
_entry.id   AF-A0A7S4S0Z5-F1
#
_cell.length_a   1.000
_cell.length_b   1.000
_cell.length_c   1.000
_cell.angle_alpha   90.00
_cell.angle_beta   90.00
_cell.angle_gamma   90.00
#
_symmetry.space_group_name_H-M   'P 1'
#
loop_
_entity.id
_entity.type
_entity.pdbx_description
1 polymer ?
#
loop_
_entity_poly.entity_id
_entity_poly.type
_entity_poly.pdbx_seq_one_letter_code
_entity_poly.pdbx_strand_id
1 'polypeptide(L)'
;FAYTAAKKLLGSLNLEDAKRKFDLDETAIASLSSVLPSEAREILDSIDDGLRNPSAFVTAQVRRLRPELALLALGQARGGGAGALAGAPHAGRGLGGGLPPGVSTRELEEEVEGLIRQMGLDERATGVLHEVPLAKAMDILGELRRNRNNVRNPSAYVFNACVKEINNPAAKAAGPGGLDGALASAPPGMAFGPQAGMPGAPAGMAGLPLGMPAMPGLPQGLAGAPPQGMVGPAPGSAPALAPGLPAPASSEADAAARKAEVERAIEKWNLDETALGALLQIPADQALEILNSLDAGVRNPSAFVTTAARKRLETGAGGPPVAGGSFGMADGDAVDFRRSLKEQVENLIRKSDLDERATGLLHELPLEGALEILGELQRKWEQVRNPSAYVFNAGVKFQEKLAHGGRPSQALGPAARLVQHVEALAARLRLDADAVHALHTVPLEAAAGILEQMHDGVGNPSDFVRRTVERIHQQAAGFGGPAPDPYASGEQALAQRAEGMARELGVDENSLAA
;
A
#
# COMPACT_ATOMS: atom_id res chain seq x y z
N PHE A 1 -5.60 48.22 -31.04
CA PHE A 1 -6.84 49.02 -31.05
C PHE A 1 -8.10 48.16 -31.20
N ALA A 2 -8.22 47.30 -32.23
CA ALA A 2 -9.39 46.43 -32.39
C ALA A 2 -9.59 45.43 -31.22
N TYR A 3 -8.51 44.84 -30.69
CA TYR A 3 -8.56 43.99 -29.49
C TYR A 3 -9.01 44.76 -28.22
N THR A 4 -8.57 46.01 -28.08
CA THR A 4 -8.92 46.88 -26.95
C THR A 4 -10.38 47.36 -27.04
N ALA A 5 -10.88 47.60 -28.25
CA ALA A 5 -12.28 47.97 -28.50
C ALA A 5 -13.21 46.75 -28.36
N ALA A 6 -12.80 45.58 -28.84
CA ALA A 6 -13.54 44.32 -28.65
C ALA A 6 -13.61 43.92 -27.17
N LYS A 7 -12.53 44.09 -26.40
CA LYS A 7 -12.52 43.89 -24.93
C LYS A 7 -13.48 44.83 -24.19
N LYS A 8 -13.80 45.99 -24.77
CA LYS A 8 -14.73 46.98 -24.20
C LYS A 8 -16.19 46.76 -24.63
N LEU A 9 -16.41 46.09 -25.76
CA LEU A 9 -17.74 45.84 -26.35
C LEU A 9 -18.31 44.45 -26.05
N LEU A 10 -17.47 43.44 -25.77
CA LEU A 10 -17.89 42.03 -25.66
C LEU A 10 -18.08 41.52 -24.23
N GLY A 11 -18.12 42.39 -23.23
CA GLY A 11 -18.54 41.98 -21.90
C GLY A 11 -17.96 42.81 -20.80
N SER A 12 -18.72 43.81 -20.34
CA SER A 12 -18.89 43.95 -18.91
C SER A 12 -19.59 42.68 -18.41
N LEU A 13 -18.85 41.56 -18.35
CA LEU A 13 -19.04 40.67 -17.22
C LEU A 13 -18.85 41.60 -16.03
N ASN A 14 -19.96 41.96 -15.38
CA ASN A 14 -19.89 42.71 -14.15
C ASN A 14 -19.25 41.74 -13.15
N LEU A 15 -17.93 41.68 -13.16
CA LEU A 15 -17.13 40.98 -12.16
C LEU A 15 -17.47 41.53 -10.77
N GLU A 16 -17.95 42.79 -10.70
CA GLU A 16 -18.56 43.39 -9.52
C GLU A 16 -19.89 42.71 -9.12
N ASP A 17 -20.74 42.37 -10.07
CA ASP A 17 -21.98 41.63 -9.78
C ASP A 17 -21.66 40.18 -9.38
N ALA A 18 -20.67 39.54 -10.02
CA ALA A 18 -20.20 38.22 -9.65
C ALA A 18 -19.53 38.21 -8.26
N LYS A 19 -18.74 39.25 -7.95
CA LYS A 19 -18.15 39.50 -6.62
C LYS A 19 -19.24 39.58 -5.56
N ARG A 20 -20.29 40.35 -5.81
CA ARG A 20 -21.41 40.49 -4.87
C ARG A 20 -22.28 39.25 -4.76
N LYS A 21 -22.54 38.57 -5.89
CA LYS A 21 -23.41 37.39 -5.95
C LYS A 21 -22.79 36.18 -5.24
N PHE A 22 -21.50 35.94 -5.43
CA PHE A 22 -20.82 34.75 -4.93
C PHE A 22 -19.81 35.04 -3.81
N ASP A 23 -19.76 36.29 -3.30
CA ASP A 23 -18.81 36.74 -2.27
C ASP A 23 -17.35 36.37 -2.60
N LEU A 24 -16.94 36.63 -3.86
CA LEU A 24 -15.61 36.29 -4.35
C LEU A 24 -14.54 37.22 -3.77
N ASP A 25 -13.43 36.64 -3.32
CA ASP A 25 -12.28 37.42 -2.87
C ASP A 25 -11.54 38.09 -4.04
N GLU A 26 -10.69 39.07 -3.73
CA GLU A 26 -9.94 39.83 -4.73
C GLU A 26 -8.99 38.95 -5.56
N THR A 27 -8.53 37.84 -4.99
CA THR A 27 -7.61 36.90 -5.66
C THR A 27 -8.33 36.09 -6.72
N ALA A 28 -9.53 35.62 -6.42
CA ALA A 28 -10.41 34.91 -7.34
C ALA A 28 -10.85 35.83 -8.50
N ILE A 29 -11.14 37.11 -8.22
CA ILE A 29 -11.49 38.10 -9.25
C ILE A 29 -10.28 38.43 -10.13
N ALA A 30 -9.10 38.59 -9.55
CA ALA A 30 -7.86 38.78 -10.31
C ALA A 30 -7.58 37.56 -11.21
N SER A 31 -7.82 36.36 -10.70
CA SER A 31 -7.70 35.10 -11.45
C SER A 31 -8.71 35.04 -12.61
N LEU A 32 -9.98 35.37 -12.39
CA LEU A 32 -11.01 35.46 -13.45
C LEU A 32 -10.69 36.53 -14.50
N SER A 33 -10.08 37.63 -14.09
CA SER A 33 -9.68 38.71 -15.02
C SER A 33 -8.52 38.30 -15.94
N SER A 34 -7.81 37.22 -15.60
CA SER A 34 -6.68 36.70 -16.37
C SER A 34 -7.09 35.74 -17.49
N VAL A 35 -8.28 35.15 -17.42
CA VAL A 35 -8.83 34.21 -18.43
C VAL A 35 -9.67 34.95 -19.48
N LEU A 36 -10.04 34.27 -20.57
CA LEU A 36 -10.90 34.89 -21.59
C LEU A 36 -12.30 35.13 -21.00
N PRO A 37 -13.02 36.21 -21.39
CA PRO A 37 -14.34 36.50 -20.84
C PRO A 37 -15.36 35.36 -21.00
N SER A 38 -15.26 34.57 -22.08
CA SER A 38 -16.09 33.39 -22.30
C SER A 38 -15.81 32.28 -21.26
N GLU A 39 -14.54 32.02 -20.96
CA GLU A 39 -14.10 31.03 -19.96
C GLU A 39 -14.46 31.49 -18.54
N ALA A 40 -14.30 32.78 -18.24
CA ALA A 40 -14.71 33.35 -16.96
C ALA A 40 -16.21 33.17 -16.71
N ARG A 41 -17.04 33.35 -17.76
CA ARG A 41 -18.48 33.15 -17.68
C ARG A 41 -18.84 31.70 -17.45
N GLU A 42 -18.21 30.78 -18.17
CA GLU A 42 -18.42 29.34 -17.98
C GLU A 42 -18.04 28.88 -16.56
N ILE A 43 -16.93 29.39 -16.01
CA ILE A 43 -16.54 29.13 -14.62
C ILE A 43 -17.60 29.66 -13.65
N LEU A 44 -18.10 30.88 -13.84
CA LEU A 44 -19.11 31.48 -12.98
C LEU A 44 -20.48 30.77 -13.08
N ASP A 45 -20.86 30.32 -14.28
CA ASP A 45 -22.10 29.56 -14.51
C ASP A 45 -22.02 28.13 -13.92
N SER A 46 -20.81 27.62 -13.67
CA SER A 46 -20.57 26.32 -13.02
C SER A 46 -20.54 26.35 -11.49
N ILE A 47 -20.70 27.53 -10.87
CA ILE A 47 -20.77 27.65 -9.41
C ILE A 47 -22.17 27.30 -8.93
N ASP A 48 -22.29 26.19 -8.19
CA ASP A 48 -23.52 25.86 -7.46
C ASP A 48 -23.75 26.80 -6.27
N ASP A 49 -24.99 27.21 -6.01
CA ASP A 49 -25.36 28.09 -4.88
C ASP A 49 -25.03 27.47 -3.49
N GLY A 50 -24.77 26.17 -3.43
CA GLY A 50 -24.37 25.43 -2.21
C GLY A 50 -22.85 25.37 -1.97
N LEU A 51 -22.02 26.00 -2.80
CA LEU A 51 -20.56 25.88 -2.68
C LEU A 51 -20.06 26.65 -1.46
N ARG A 52 -19.44 25.92 -0.52
CA ARG A 52 -18.93 26.48 0.75
C ARG A 52 -17.82 27.54 0.57
N ASN A 53 -17.05 27.45 -0.52
CA ASN A 53 -15.97 28.40 -0.82
C ASN A 53 -15.86 28.60 -2.35
N PRO A 54 -16.63 29.53 -2.92
CA PRO A 54 -16.63 29.80 -4.36
C PRO A 54 -15.31 30.41 -4.84
N SER A 55 -14.62 31.22 -4.02
CA SER A 55 -13.30 31.81 -4.35
C SER A 55 -12.23 30.74 -4.62
N ALA A 56 -12.18 29.69 -3.80
CA ALA A 56 -11.25 28.58 -3.99
C ALA A 56 -11.56 27.76 -5.24
N PHE A 57 -12.84 27.51 -5.52
CA PHE A 57 -13.30 26.81 -6.72
C PHE A 57 -12.91 27.57 -7.98
N VAL A 58 -13.20 28.87 -8.03
CA VAL A 58 -12.84 29.76 -9.14
C VAL A 58 -11.34 29.74 -9.39
N THR A 59 -10.54 29.90 -8.33
CA THR A 59 -9.07 29.90 -8.44
C THR A 59 -8.54 28.54 -8.94
N ALA A 60 -9.14 27.43 -8.50
CA ALA A 60 -8.77 26.09 -8.94
C ALA A 60 -9.14 25.83 -10.42
N GLN A 61 -10.32 26.30 -10.88
CA GLN A 61 -10.73 26.14 -12.28
C GLN A 61 -9.89 27.00 -13.22
N VAL A 62 -9.61 28.26 -12.85
CA VAL A 62 -8.67 29.11 -13.61
C VAL A 62 -7.30 28.45 -13.71
N ARG A 63 -6.81 27.84 -12.63
CA ARG A 63 -5.52 27.12 -12.61
C ARG A 63 -5.52 25.91 -13.55
N ARG A 64 -6.65 25.21 -13.69
CA ARG A 64 -6.79 24.06 -14.62
C ARG A 64 -6.80 24.50 -16.07
N LEU A 65 -7.48 25.60 -16.40
CA LEU A 65 -7.52 26.14 -17.75
C LEU A 65 -6.18 26.74 -18.18
N ARG A 66 -5.38 27.24 -17.22
CA ARG A 66 -4.07 27.84 -17.49
C ARG A 66 -3.01 27.33 -16.50
N PRO A 67 -2.52 26.09 -16.69
CA PRO A 67 -1.42 25.56 -15.89
C PRO A 67 -0.16 26.44 -15.99
N GLU A 68 0.03 27.11 -17.13
CA GLU A 68 1.14 28.07 -17.36
C GLU A 68 1.06 29.30 -16.45
N LEU A 69 -0.14 29.81 -16.13
CA LEU A 69 -0.30 30.93 -15.20
C LEU A 69 -0.12 30.49 -13.74
N ALA A 70 -0.32 29.21 -13.42
CA ALA A 70 -0.09 28.68 -12.09
C ALA A 70 1.39 28.80 -11.69
N LEU A 71 2.30 28.60 -12.65
CA LEU A 71 3.74 28.76 -12.45
C LEU A 71 4.13 30.22 -12.20
N LEU A 72 3.44 31.17 -12.85
CA LEU A 72 3.70 32.60 -12.70
C LEU A 72 3.06 33.20 -11.43
N ALA A 73 1.86 32.76 -11.06
CA ALA A 73 1.14 33.24 -9.88
C ALA A 73 1.81 32.81 -8.55
N LEU A 74 2.50 31.66 -8.55
CA LEU A 74 3.36 31.23 -7.44
C LEU A 74 4.64 32.07 -7.32
N GLY A 75 5.05 32.77 -8.38
CA GLY A 75 6.20 33.68 -8.38
C GLY A 75 5.89 35.13 -7.97
N GLN A 76 4.63 35.58 -8.06
CA GLN A 76 4.26 36.99 -7.86
C GLN A 76 3.57 37.30 -6.52
N ALA A 77 3.17 36.31 -5.73
CA ALA A 77 2.58 36.55 -4.41
C ALA A 77 3.60 36.84 -3.28
N ARG A 78 4.85 37.20 -3.61
CA ARG A 78 5.82 37.69 -2.61
C ARG A 78 6.88 38.61 -3.23
N GLY A 79 6.69 39.93 -3.09
CA GLY A 79 7.79 40.89 -3.29
C GLY A 79 7.37 42.30 -3.65
N GLY A 80 6.88 43.07 -2.68
CA GLY A 80 7.09 44.52 -2.71
C GLY A 80 8.52 44.81 -2.28
N GLY A 81 9.30 45.46 -3.14
CA GLY A 81 10.67 45.89 -2.84
C GLY A 81 11.50 46.13 -4.09
N ALA A 82 11.50 47.38 -4.56
CA ALA A 82 12.26 47.85 -5.71
C ALA A 82 13.78 47.75 -5.51
N GLY A 83 14.51 47.40 -6.58
CA GLY A 83 15.97 47.48 -6.61
C GLY A 83 16.55 46.85 -7.88
N ALA A 84 17.07 47.68 -8.77
CA ALA A 84 17.60 47.34 -10.09
C ALA A 84 18.79 46.36 -10.09
N LEU A 85 18.90 45.48 -11.09
CA LEU A 85 19.90 45.54 -12.17
C LEU A 85 19.95 44.23 -13.00
N ALA A 86 19.86 44.42 -14.32
CA ALA A 86 20.39 43.66 -15.45
C ALA A 86 20.79 42.15 -15.31
N GLY A 87 20.04 41.30 -16.02
CA GLY A 87 20.56 40.50 -17.15
C GLY A 87 21.31 39.19 -16.89
N ALA A 88 20.66 38.04 -17.13
CA ALA A 88 21.19 36.86 -17.83
C ALA A 88 20.12 35.73 -17.90
N PRO A 89 20.13 34.87 -18.95
CA PRO A 89 19.15 33.80 -19.11
C PRO A 89 19.54 32.59 -18.24
N HIS A 90 18.58 31.97 -17.54
CA HIS A 90 18.80 30.71 -16.84
C HIS A 90 17.76 29.67 -17.27
N ALA A 91 18.30 28.64 -17.92
CA ALA A 91 17.65 27.37 -18.19
C ALA A 91 17.26 26.67 -16.87
N GLY A 92 16.22 25.84 -16.97
CA GLY A 92 15.58 25.15 -15.85
C GLY A 92 16.54 24.42 -14.91
N ARG A 93 16.37 24.66 -13.62
CA ARG A 93 17.07 23.96 -12.54
C ARG A 93 16.02 23.34 -11.62
N GLY A 94 15.81 22.03 -11.80
CA GLY A 94 15.29 21.19 -10.74
C GLY A 94 16.24 21.32 -9.54
N LEU A 95 15.69 21.65 -8.38
CA LEU A 95 16.42 21.81 -7.12
C LEU A 95 16.93 20.45 -6.63
N GLY A 96 17.95 19.92 -7.28
CA GLY A 96 18.90 19.00 -6.67
C GLY A 96 19.75 19.83 -5.72
N GLY A 97 19.41 19.80 -4.43
CA GLY A 97 20.04 20.53 -3.34
C GLY A 97 21.48 20.09 -3.07
N GLY A 98 22.39 20.37 -4.00
CA GLY A 98 23.80 20.42 -3.70
C GLY A 98 24.04 21.60 -2.75
N LEU A 99 24.49 21.30 -1.53
CA LEU A 99 24.91 22.30 -0.56
C LEU A 99 25.85 23.32 -1.25
N PRO A 100 25.65 24.64 -1.01
CA PRO A 100 26.55 25.64 -1.57
C PRO A 100 28.00 25.33 -1.13
N PRO A 101 28.96 25.31 -2.07
CA PRO A 101 30.34 24.97 -1.75
C PRO A 101 30.90 26.01 -0.78
N GLY A 102 31.32 25.56 0.40
CA GLY A 102 32.01 26.38 1.40
C GLY A 102 31.28 26.59 2.72
N VAL A 103 30.04 26.12 2.90
CA VAL A 103 29.39 26.16 4.21
C VAL A 103 29.84 24.96 5.03
N SER A 104 30.41 25.20 6.21
CA SER A 104 30.83 24.13 7.10
C SER A 104 29.62 23.44 7.72
N THR A 105 29.73 22.14 8.00
CA THR A 105 28.65 21.38 8.65
C THR A 105 28.27 21.98 10.01
N ARG A 106 29.24 22.55 10.74
CA ARG A 106 29.00 23.23 12.02
C ARG A 106 28.12 24.48 11.88
N GLU A 107 28.34 25.29 10.86
CA GLU A 107 27.50 26.47 10.62
C GLU A 107 26.04 26.07 10.33
N LEU A 108 25.83 24.97 9.59
CA LEU A 108 24.49 24.44 9.35
C LEU A 108 23.84 23.90 10.62
N GLU A 109 24.60 23.20 11.47
CA GLU A 109 24.11 22.73 12.79
C GLU A 109 23.68 23.91 13.68
N GLU A 110 24.50 24.96 13.75
CA GLU A 110 24.19 26.18 14.51
C GLU A 110 22.96 26.91 13.94
N GLU A 111 22.79 26.94 12.62
CA GLU A 111 21.61 27.54 11.98
C GLU A 111 20.33 26.74 12.27
N VAL A 112 20.40 25.40 12.19
CA VAL A 112 19.31 24.49 12.55
C VAL A 112 18.90 24.68 14.01
N GLU A 113 19.86 24.70 14.93
CA GLU A 113 19.65 24.97 16.36
C GLU A 113 19.00 26.34 16.62
N GLY A 114 19.45 27.38 15.91
CA GLY A 114 18.86 28.71 15.97
C GLY A 114 17.39 28.72 15.56
N LEU A 115 17.05 28.01 14.48
CA LEU A 115 15.68 27.87 13.98
C LEU A 115 14.78 27.06 14.92
N ILE A 116 15.30 25.98 15.51
CA ILE A 116 14.59 25.17 16.52
C ILE A 116 14.17 26.04 17.70
N ARG A 117 15.10 26.82 18.26
CA ARG A 117 14.83 27.74 19.38
C ARG A 117 13.87 28.86 18.98
N GLN A 118 14.03 29.43 17.78
CA GLN A 118 13.18 30.50 17.28
C GLN A 118 11.72 30.06 17.10
N MET A 119 11.50 28.80 16.71
CA MET A 119 10.17 28.24 16.47
C MET A 119 9.55 27.58 17.71
N GLY A 120 10.34 27.36 18.77
CA GLY A 120 9.88 26.74 20.01
C GLY A 120 9.45 25.28 19.80
N LEU A 121 10.23 24.52 19.03
CA LEU A 121 9.94 23.10 18.81
C LEU A 121 10.16 22.31 20.11
N ASP A 122 9.39 21.24 20.29
CA ASP A 122 9.52 20.38 21.47
C ASP A 122 10.73 19.44 21.35
N GLU A 123 11.13 18.84 22.48
CA GLU A 123 12.27 17.93 22.54
C GLU A 123 12.09 16.69 21.64
N ARG A 124 10.84 16.24 21.45
CA ARG A 124 10.52 15.09 20.60
C ARG A 124 10.74 15.38 19.12
N ALA A 125 10.22 16.49 18.61
CA ALA A 125 10.44 16.92 17.24
C ALA A 125 11.91 17.22 16.99
N THR A 126 12.59 17.81 17.98
CA THR A 126 14.03 18.10 17.93
C THR A 126 14.86 16.82 17.80
N GLY A 127 14.58 15.80 18.64
CA GLY A 127 15.26 14.51 18.57
C GLY A 127 15.16 13.85 17.20
N VAL A 128 13.96 13.79 16.62
CA VAL A 128 13.77 13.20 15.28
C VAL A 128 14.37 14.05 14.16
N LEU A 129 14.41 15.38 14.33
CA LEU A 129 15.03 16.28 13.36
C LEU A 129 16.56 16.08 13.27
N HIS A 130 17.24 15.75 14.37
CA HIS A 130 18.68 15.40 14.35
C HIS A 130 18.99 14.05 13.69
N GLU A 131 18.01 13.16 13.54
CA GLU A 131 18.17 11.90 12.80
C GLU A 131 18.10 12.10 11.26
N VAL A 132 17.61 13.26 10.80
CA VAL A 132 17.48 13.59 9.38
C VAL A 132 18.76 14.27 8.87
N PRO A 133 19.22 14.00 7.63
CA PRO A 133 20.34 14.73 7.05
C PRO A 133 20.17 16.26 7.12
N LEU A 134 21.22 16.99 7.51
CA LEU A 134 21.17 18.44 7.78
C LEU A 134 20.55 19.27 6.66
N ALA A 135 20.86 18.95 5.40
CA ALA A 135 20.29 19.65 4.25
C ALA A 135 18.75 19.53 4.22
N LYS A 136 18.22 18.35 4.54
CA LYS A 136 16.78 18.08 4.60
C LYS A 136 16.12 18.69 5.83
N ALA A 137 16.81 18.68 6.96
CA ALA A 137 16.34 19.38 8.16
C ALA A 137 16.13 20.88 7.88
N MET A 138 17.07 21.52 7.17
CA MET A 138 16.95 22.92 6.74
C MET A 138 15.78 23.15 5.79
N ASP A 139 15.54 22.25 4.83
CA ASP A 139 14.38 22.33 3.93
C ASP A 139 13.05 22.26 4.70
N ILE A 140 12.93 21.32 5.65
CA ILE A 140 11.74 21.12 6.49
C ILE A 140 11.49 22.37 7.35
N LEU A 141 12.52 22.90 8.00
CA LEU A 141 12.41 24.12 8.81
C LEU A 141 12.10 25.35 7.94
N GLY A 142 12.68 25.43 6.74
CA GLY A 142 12.41 26.48 5.76
C GLY A 142 10.97 26.44 5.22
N GLU A 143 10.39 25.26 5.06
CA GLU A 143 8.98 25.09 4.72
C GLU A 143 8.07 25.48 5.89
N LEU A 144 8.38 25.03 7.11
CA LEU A 144 7.63 25.44 8.30
C LEU A 144 7.65 26.96 8.47
N ARG A 145 8.80 27.61 8.26
CA ARG A 145 8.93 29.08 8.33
C ARG A 145 8.06 29.80 7.30
N ARG A 146 7.92 29.24 6.09
CA ARG A 146 7.03 29.77 5.05
C ARG A 146 5.56 29.59 5.42
N ASN A 147 5.21 28.49 6.08
CA ASN A 147 3.85 28.10 6.40
C ASN A 147 3.44 28.35 7.87
N ARG A 148 4.22 29.14 8.62
CA ARG A 148 4.06 29.31 10.08
C ARG A 148 2.65 29.72 10.49
N ASN A 149 1.98 30.57 9.71
CA ASN A 149 0.64 31.07 10.03
C ASN A 149 -0.47 30.03 9.77
N ASN A 150 -0.18 28.98 9.00
CA ASN A 150 -1.13 27.93 8.64
C ASN A 150 -0.95 26.66 9.48
N VAL A 151 0.19 26.52 10.17
CA VAL A 151 0.51 25.35 10.98
C VAL A 151 0.10 25.60 12.43
N ARG A 152 -0.94 24.89 12.88
CA ARG A 152 -1.47 25.00 14.25
C ARG A 152 -0.49 24.49 15.32
N ASN A 153 0.28 23.45 15.00
CA ASN A 153 1.28 22.87 15.90
C ASN A 153 2.59 22.64 15.14
N PRO A 154 3.60 23.51 15.30
CA PRO A 154 4.86 23.43 14.56
C PRO A 154 5.66 22.16 14.89
N SER A 155 5.67 21.72 16.16
CA SER A 155 6.38 20.51 16.59
C SER A 155 5.83 19.26 15.91
N ALA A 156 4.50 19.12 15.85
CA ALA A 156 3.86 17.99 15.18
C ALA A 156 4.11 17.99 13.67
N TYR A 157 4.17 19.17 13.04
CA TYR A 157 4.50 19.29 11.62
C TYR A 157 5.92 18.78 11.34
N VAL A 158 6.91 19.26 12.09
CA VAL A 158 8.33 18.88 11.92
C VAL A 158 8.50 17.39 12.18
N PHE A 159 7.95 16.87 13.28
CA PHE A 159 8.01 15.44 13.60
C PHE A 159 7.49 14.57 12.45
N ASN A 160 6.31 14.88 11.92
CA ASN A 160 5.72 14.10 10.82
C ASN A 160 6.53 14.22 9.52
N ALA A 161 7.08 15.40 9.23
CA ALA A 161 7.94 15.62 8.06
C ALA A 161 9.24 14.81 8.16
N CYS A 162 9.88 14.80 9.33
CA CYS A 162 11.09 14.02 9.57
C CYS A 162 10.83 12.51 9.51
N VAL A 163 9.76 12.01 10.14
CA VAL A 163 9.36 10.60 10.06
C VAL A 163 9.09 10.19 8.62
N LYS A 164 8.48 11.06 7.81
CA LYS A 164 8.25 10.80 6.39
C LYS A 164 9.57 10.69 5.61
N GLU A 165 10.54 11.54 5.90
CA GLU A 165 11.84 11.52 5.21
C GLU A 165 12.72 10.34 5.63
N ILE A 166 12.71 9.96 6.92
CA ILE A 166 13.41 8.77 7.43
C ILE A 166 12.87 7.49 6.81
N ASN A 167 11.54 7.41 6.62
CA ASN A 167 10.88 6.26 6.00
C ASN A 167 10.93 6.30 4.47
N ASN A 168 11.45 7.37 3.85
CA ASN A 168 11.55 7.47 2.41
C ASN A 168 12.75 6.61 1.92
N PRO A 169 12.51 5.52 1.16
CA PRO A 169 13.58 4.60 0.74
C PRO A 169 14.64 5.28 -0.13
N ALA A 170 14.30 6.38 -0.81
CA ALA A 170 15.25 7.17 -1.60
C ALA A 170 16.35 7.82 -0.74
N ALA A 171 16.07 8.15 0.53
CA ALA A 171 17.05 8.72 1.45
C ALA A 171 18.04 7.65 1.95
N LYS A 172 17.60 6.38 2.09
CA LYS A 172 18.47 5.25 2.46
C LYS A 172 19.42 4.83 1.35
N ALA A 173 19.05 5.03 0.09
CA ALA A 173 19.90 4.71 -1.05
C ALA A 173 21.09 5.68 -1.22
N ALA A 174 21.02 6.87 -0.62
CA ALA A 174 22.05 7.91 -0.73
C ALA A 174 23.10 7.87 0.42
N GLY A 175 23.35 6.68 0.99
CA GLY A 175 24.19 6.51 2.18
C GLY A 175 25.60 7.12 2.09
N PRO A 176 26.14 7.64 3.22
CA PRO A 176 27.42 8.34 3.27
C PRO A 176 28.56 7.32 3.39
N GLY A 177 29.19 6.89 2.28
CA GLY A 177 30.24 5.88 2.43
C GLY A 177 31.01 5.43 1.19
N GLY A 178 31.31 6.30 0.23
CA GLY A 178 32.03 5.86 -0.98
C GLY A 178 32.79 6.92 -1.74
N LEU A 179 33.57 7.78 -1.07
CA LEU A 179 34.44 8.76 -1.74
C LEU A 179 35.83 8.92 -1.09
N ASP A 180 36.37 7.86 -0.49
CA ASP A 180 37.78 7.80 -0.12
C ASP A 180 38.46 6.62 -0.84
N GLY A 181 39.06 6.89 -2.00
CA GLY A 181 40.00 5.96 -2.63
C GLY A 181 39.92 5.83 -4.15
N ALA A 182 40.24 6.89 -4.90
CA ALA A 182 40.82 6.77 -6.25
C ALA A 182 41.32 8.12 -6.76
N LEU A 183 42.44 8.61 -6.22
CA LEU A 183 43.27 9.61 -6.88
C LEU A 183 44.65 8.99 -7.16
N ALA A 184 44.78 8.38 -8.34
CA ALA A 184 46.06 8.09 -8.97
C ALA A 184 45.96 8.37 -10.49
N SER A 185 46.38 9.59 -10.82
CA SER A 185 46.98 10.07 -12.08
C SER A 185 47.26 9.10 -13.23
N ALA A 186 46.81 9.44 -14.44
CA ALA A 186 47.56 9.30 -15.71
C ALA A 186 46.89 10.13 -16.86
N PRO A 187 47.64 10.55 -17.91
CA PRO A 187 47.43 11.80 -18.65
C PRO A 187 46.72 11.68 -20.02
N PRO A 188 46.37 12.80 -20.69
CA PRO A 188 45.55 12.83 -21.90
C PRO A 188 46.40 12.67 -23.18
N GLY A 189 45.94 11.85 -24.12
CA GLY A 189 46.63 11.64 -25.39
C GLY A 189 45.76 11.07 -26.50
N MET A 190 45.63 11.89 -27.55
CA MET A 190 45.45 11.54 -28.97
C MET A 190 44.04 11.25 -29.51
N ALA A 191 43.62 12.20 -30.34
CA ALA A 191 42.68 12.06 -31.43
C ALA A 191 43.17 11.10 -32.53
N PHE A 192 42.25 10.41 -33.21
CA PHE A 192 42.22 10.23 -34.67
C PHE A 192 40.85 9.66 -35.06
N GLY A 193 40.27 10.19 -36.15
CA GLY A 193 38.92 9.88 -36.62
C GLY A 193 38.83 8.70 -37.61
N PRO A 194 38.02 8.79 -38.69
CA PRO A 194 36.91 7.86 -38.95
C PRO A 194 37.04 7.04 -40.25
N GLN A 195 36.34 5.90 -40.37
CA GLN A 195 35.91 5.26 -41.64
C GLN A 195 35.07 4.01 -41.33
N ALA A 196 33.79 3.94 -41.72
CA ALA A 196 33.25 3.48 -43.01
C ALA A 196 33.16 1.93 -43.14
N GLY A 197 31.96 1.41 -43.43
CA GLY A 197 31.79 0.03 -43.91
C GLY A 197 30.46 -0.66 -43.59
N MET A 198 29.38 -0.28 -44.29
CA MET A 198 28.31 -1.23 -44.70
C MET A 198 28.81 -2.06 -45.90
N PRO A 199 28.07 -3.03 -46.50
CA PRO A 199 26.91 -3.84 -46.04
C PRO A 199 27.10 -5.35 -46.35
N GLY A 200 26.13 -6.21 -46.01
CA GLY A 200 26.09 -7.58 -46.56
C GLY A 200 24.98 -8.48 -46.04
N ALA A 201 23.77 -8.35 -46.61
CA ALA A 201 22.77 -9.43 -46.62
C ALA A 201 23.14 -10.47 -47.69
N PRO A 202 22.68 -11.72 -47.55
CA PRO A 202 21.84 -12.23 -48.64
C PRO A 202 20.64 -13.06 -48.19
N ALA A 203 19.65 -13.04 -49.07
CA ALA A 203 18.43 -13.83 -49.09
C ALA A 203 18.68 -15.32 -49.37
N GLY A 204 17.74 -16.19 -48.97
CA GLY A 204 17.61 -17.52 -49.56
C GLY A 204 16.76 -18.53 -48.80
N MET A 205 15.87 -19.18 -49.54
CA MET A 205 15.11 -20.43 -49.24
C MET A 205 13.84 -20.27 -48.39
N ALA A 206 12.62 -20.35 -48.91
CA ALA A 206 11.98 -21.33 -49.82
C ALA A 206 11.81 -22.73 -49.22
N GLY A 207 10.55 -23.10 -48.94
CA GLY A 207 10.02 -24.42 -49.33
C GLY A 207 9.56 -25.41 -48.24
N LEU A 208 8.22 -25.49 -48.07
CA LEU A 208 7.41 -26.71 -47.89
C LEU A 208 7.46 -27.47 -46.53
N PRO A 209 6.55 -28.42 -46.25
CA PRO A 209 5.08 -28.37 -46.35
C PRO A 209 4.33 -28.92 -45.11
N LEU A 210 3.02 -28.67 -45.09
CA LEU A 210 1.91 -29.44 -44.49
C LEU A 210 2.23 -30.79 -43.81
N GLY A 211 1.74 -30.96 -42.58
CA GLY A 211 1.60 -32.27 -41.95
C GLY A 211 1.04 -32.25 -40.53
N MET A 212 -0.27 -32.05 -40.36
CA MET A 212 -0.97 -32.37 -39.10
C MET A 212 -1.73 -33.69 -39.26
N PRO A 213 -1.45 -34.73 -38.45
CA PRO A 213 -2.32 -35.89 -38.35
C PRO A 213 -3.44 -35.64 -37.33
N ALA A 214 -4.66 -35.94 -37.78
CA ALA A 214 -5.87 -36.03 -36.98
C ALA A 214 -5.76 -37.12 -35.90
N MET A 215 -6.22 -36.83 -34.69
CA MET A 215 -6.48 -37.82 -33.64
C MET A 215 -7.99 -38.04 -33.50
N PRO A 216 -8.47 -39.29 -33.54
CA PRO A 216 -9.89 -39.62 -33.46
C PRO A 216 -10.35 -39.90 -32.02
N GLY A 217 -11.56 -39.41 -31.73
CA GLY A 217 -12.62 -40.00 -30.91
C GLY A 217 -12.27 -40.82 -29.67
N LEU A 218 -12.76 -40.35 -28.51
CA LEU A 218 -13.14 -41.21 -27.39
C LEU A 218 -14.59 -40.95 -26.96
N PRO A 219 -15.32 -42.01 -26.54
CA PRO A 219 -16.77 -42.07 -26.60
C PRO A 219 -17.50 -41.55 -25.37
N GLN A 220 -18.70 -41.02 -25.63
CA GLN A 220 -19.81 -40.89 -24.68
C GLN A 220 -20.20 -42.27 -24.10
N GLY A 221 -20.22 -42.40 -22.78
CA GLY A 221 -20.94 -43.44 -22.04
C GLY A 221 -21.90 -42.77 -21.07
N LEU A 222 -23.23 -42.89 -21.29
CA LEU A 222 -24.12 -43.88 -20.68
C LEU A 222 -24.33 -43.61 -19.18
N ALA A 223 -25.42 -42.94 -18.78
CA ALA A 223 -26.75 -43.53 -18.57
C ALA A 223 -26.77 -44.57 -17.43
N GLY A 224 -27.41 -44.22 -16.31
CA GLY A 224 -27.58 -45.13 -15.17
C GLY A 224 -28.33 -44.54 -13.97
N ALA A 225 -29.60 -44.13 -14.16
CA ALA A 225 -30.64 -44.37 -13.15
C ALA A 225 -31.03 -45.88 -13.21
N PRO A 226 -31.73 -46.53 -12.24
CA PRO A 226 -32.80 -46.02 -11.34
C PRO A 226 -32.79 -46.79 -9.96
N PRO A 227 -33.90 -47.07 -9.22
CA PRO A 227 -35.23 -46.47 -9.11
C PRO A 227 -35.66 -46.10 -7.66
N GLN A 228 -36.79 -45.39 -7.62
CA GLN A 228 -37.70 -45.24 -6.48
C GLN A 228 -38.21 -46.59 -5.92
N GLY A 229 -38.51 -46.61 -4.62
CA GLY A 229 -39.35 -47.63 -3.95
C GLY A 229 -39.36 -47.36 -2.44
N MET A 230 -40.31 -46.59 -1.90
CA MET A 230 -41.61 -47.03 -1.35
C MET A 230 -41.56 -47.41 0.15
N VAL A 231 -42.63 -46.99 0.86
CA VAL A 231 -43.17 -47.51 2.14
C VAL A 231 -42.62 -46.89 3.45
N GLY A 232 -43.33 -45.89 4.00
CA GLY A 232 -43.65 -45.87 5.45
C GLY A 232 -44.92 -46.71 5.70
N PRO A 233 -45.53 -46.80 6.91
CA PRO A 233 -45.24 -46.19 8.22
C PRO A 233 -45.25 -47.22 9.39
N ALA A 234 -44.84 -46.85 10.61
CA ALA A 234 -45.55 -47.17 11.87
C ALA A 234 -44.78 -46.74 13.14
N PRO A 235 -45.46 -46.21 14.17
CA PRO A 235 -44.92 -45.95 15.51
C PRO A 235 -45.11 -47.18 16.40
N GLY A 236 -44.08 -47.55 17.17
CA GLY A 236 -44.17 -48.72 18.04
C GLY A 236 -43.09 -48.80 19.11
N SER A 237 -43.53 -48.61 20.35
CA SER A 237 -43.05 -49.33 21.54
C SER A 237 -41.72 -48.88 22.16
N ALA A 238 -41.85 -48.01 23.17
CA ALA A 238 -40.90 -47.82 24.24
C ALA A 238 -40.66 -49.14 25.02
N PRO A 239 -39.40 -49.49 25.37
CA PRO A 239 -39.12 -50.36 26.49
C PRO A 239 -38.86 -49.53 27.76
N ALA A 240 -39.47 -50.00 28.83
CA ALA A 240 -39.47 -49.41 30.15
C ALA A 240 -38.08 -49.40 30.81
N LEU A 241 -37.78 -48.26 31.46
CA LEU A 241 -37.19 -48.12 32.79
C LEU A 241 -36.35 -49.30 33.32
N ALA A 242 -35.04 -49.24 33.08
CA ALA A 242 -34.03 -49.87 33.94
C ALA A 242 -33.51 -48.82 34.95
N PRO A 243 -33.63 -49.05 36.27
CA PRO A 243 -33.13 -48.13 37.28
C PRO A 243 -31.63 -48.35 37.55
N GLY A 244 -30.86 -47.26 37.50
CA GLY A 244 -29.68 -47.06 38.35
C GLY A 244 -28.42 -47.85 38.02
N LEU A 245 -27.72 -47.46 36.96
CA LEU A 245 -26.27 -47.63 36.91
C LEU A 245 -25.61 -46.45 37.65
N PRO A 246 -24.76 -46.68 38.66
CA PRO A 246 -24.04 -45.61 39.35
C PRO A 246 -23.11 -44.91 38.36
N ALA A 247 -23.23 -43.58 38.27
CA ALA A 247 -22.33 -42.75 37.49
C ALA A 247 -20.87 -43.04 37.89
N PRO A 248 -19.95 -43.18 36.92
CA PRO A 248 -18.58 -43.56 37.22
C PRO A 248 -17.89 -42.48 38.07
N ALA A 249 -17.31 -42.88 39.20
CA ALA A 249 -16.56 -42.03 40.13
C ALA A 249 -15.24 -41.46 39.55
N SER A 250 -15.02 -41.55 38.23
CA SER A 250 -13.80 -41.11 37.54
C SER A 250 -13.65 -39.59 37.41
N SER A 251 -14.73 -38.82 37.62
CA SER A 251 -14.73 -37.39 37.22
C SER A 251 -13.90 -36.46 38.10
N GLU A 252 -13.73 -36.74 39.40
CA GLU A 252 -12.98 -35.83 40.29
C GLU A 252 -11.47 -35.90 40.09
N ALA A 253 -10.92 -37.10 39.87
CA ALA A 253 -9.49 -37.28 39.62
C ALA A 253 -9.07 -36.62 38.29
N ASP A 254 -9.89 -36.75 37.25
CA ASP A 254 -9.65 -36.13 35.95
C ASP A 254 -9.76 -34.60 36.02
N ALA A 255 -10.70 -34.06 36.80
CA ALA A 255 -10.83 -32.62 37.01
C ALA A 255 -9.60 -32.03 37.74
N ALA A 256 -9.08 -32.74 38.75
CA ALA A 256 -7.86 -32.34 39.45
C ALA A 256 -6.62 -32.36 38.54
N ALA A 257 -6.49 -33.40 37.70
CA ALA A 257 -5.40 -33.51 36.74
C ALA A 257 -5.41 -32.37 35.70
N ARG A 258 -6.59 -32.03 35.16
CA ARG A 258 -6.76 -30.92 34.21
C ARG A 258 -6.44 -29.57 34.83
N LYS A 259 -6.83 -29.35 36.09
CA LYS A 259 -6.48 -28.13 36.82
C LYS A 259 -4.96 -27.98 37.00
N ALA A 260 -4.26 -29.07 37.37
CA ALA A 260 -2.81 -29.06 37.47
C ALA A 260 -2.12 -28.81 36.12
N GLU A 261 -2.73 -29.23 35.01
CA GLU A 261 -2.23 -28.94 33.66
C GLU A 261 -2.38 -27.46 33.28
N VAL A 262 -3.51 -26.84 33.64
CA VAL A 262 -3.73 -25.39 33.46
C VAL A 262 -2.67 -24.60 34.24
N GLU A 263 -2.37 -24.98 35.48
CA GLU A 263 -1.36 -24.30 36.31
C GLU A 263 0.05 -24.39 35.69
N ARG A 264 0.46 -25.55 35.14
CA ARG A 264 1.74 -25.69 34.42
C ARG A 264 1.80 -24.83 33.16
N ALA A 265 0.69 -24.73 32.42
CA ALA A 265 0.62 -23.91 31.22
C ALA A 265 0.66 -22.40 31.55
N ILE A 266 0.07 -21.97 32.67
CA ILE A 266 0.18 -20.60 33.18
C ILE A 266 1.64 -20.24 33.47
N GLU A 267 2.37 -21.12 34.17
CA GLU A 267 3.78 -20.90 34.49
C GLU A 267 4.65 -20.85 33.22
N LYS A 268 4.40 -21.75 32.26
CA LYS A 268 5.11 -21.80 30.98
C LYS A 268 5.01 -20.49 30.19
N TRP A 269 3.84 -19.85 30.18
CA TRP A 269 3.59 -18.62 29.42
C TRP A 269 3.78 -17.33 30.23
N ASN A 270 4.11 -17.44 31.52
CA ASN A 270 4.30 -16.33 32.45
C ASN A 270 3.11 -15.35 32.41
N LEU A 271 1.88 -15.89 32.50
CA LEU A 271 0.65 -15.10 32.43
C LEU A 271 0.47 -14.24 33.68
N ASP A 272 -0.13 -13.06 33.53
CA ASP A 272 -0.41 -12.17 34.65
C ASP A 272 -1.60 -12.63 35.51
N GLU A 273 -1.73 -12.02 36.70
CA GLU A 273 -2.81 -12.33 37.65
C GLU A 273 -4.22 -12.08 37.06
N THR A 274 -4.33 -11.16 36.10
CA THR A 274 -5.61 -10.82 35.46
C THR A 274 -6.05 -11.93 34.51
N ALA A 275 -5.14 -12.44 33.69
CA ALA A 275 -5.37 -13.58 32.80
C ALA A 275 -5.67 -14.85 33.60
N LEU A 276 -4.95 -15.08 34.71
CA LEU A 276 -5.22 -16.16 35.65
C LEU A 276 -6.64 -16.05 36.23
N GLY A 277 -7.03 -14.86 36.69
CA GLY A 277 -8.37 -14.60 37.20
C GLY A 277 -9.47 -14.87 36.17
N ALA A 278 -9.22 -14.57 34.90
CA ALA A 278 -10.16 -14.85 33.81
C ALA A 278 -10.22 -16.36 33.46
N LEU A 279 -9.09 -17.07 33.47
CA LEU A 279 -9.04 -18.52 33.22
C LEU A 279 -9.72 -19.33 34.33
N LEU A 280 -9.64 -18.91 35.58
CA LEU A 280 -10.30 -19.60 36.70
C LEU A 280 -11.83 -19.48 36.68
N GLN A 281 -12.38 -18.53 35.91
CA GLN A 281 -13.83 -18.36 35.76
C GLN A 281 -14.44 -19.31 34.73
N ILE A 282 -13.63 -19.93 33.87
CA ILE A 282 -14.09 -20.88 32.85
C ILE A 282 -13.74 -22.33 33.24
N PRO A 283 -14.46 -23.35 32.71
CA PRO A 283 -14.11 -24.74 32.94
C PRO A 283 -12.68 -25.07 32.47
N ALA A 284 -12.00 -25.97 33.20
CA ALA A 284 -10.59 -26.32 32.94
C ALA A 284 -10.34 -26.78 31.48
N ASP A 285 -11.32 -27.43 30.85
CA ASP A 285 -11.23 -27.85 29.45
C ASP A 285 -11.11 -26.68 28.47
N GLN A 286 -11.91 -25.64 28.71
CA GLN A 286 -11.89 -24.43 27.89
C GLN A 286 -10.63 -23.61 28.14
N ALA A 287 -10.15 -23.60 29.39
CA ALA A 287 -8.87 -22.98 29.72
C ALA A 287 -7.71 -23.64 28.97
N LEU A 288 -7.64 -24.98 28.96
CA LEU A 288 -6.62 -25.72 28.21
C LEU A 288 -6.71 -25.49 26.70
N GLU A 289 -7.92 -25.42 26.14
CA GLU A 289 -8.11 -25.11 24.71
C GLU A 289 -7.53 -23.73 24.35
N ILE A 290 -7.83 -22.70 25.15
CA ILE A 290 -7.27 -21.35 24.96
C ILE A 290 -5.75 -21.38 25.09
N LEU A 291 -5.22 -22.06 26.11
CA LEU A 291 -3.78 -22.15 26.34
C LEU A 291 -3.03 -22.92 25.25
N ASN A 292 -3.66 -23.94 24.66
CA ASN A 292 -3.12 -24.69 23.52
C ASN A 292 -3.19 -23.92 22.19
N SER A 293 -4.05 -22.91 22.10
CA SER A 293 -4.12 -22.01 20.94
C SER A 293 -3.05 -20.90 20.94
N LEU A 294 -2.30 -20.75 22.04
CA LEU A 294 -1.19 -19.79 22.12
C LEU A 294 0.01 -20.26 21.31
N ASP A 295 0.47 -19.40 20.42
CA ASP A 295 1.71 -19.57 19.65
C ASP A 295 2.86 -18.76 20.29
N ALA A 296 4.11 -19.23 20.11
CA ALA A 296 5.31 -18.54 20.61
C ALA A 296 5.49 -17.12 20.03
N GLY A 297 4.85 -16.81 18.90
CA GLY A 297 4.85 -15.49 18.27
C GLY A 297 3.87 -14.47 18.88
N VAL A 298 3.07 -14.84 19.88
CA VAL A 298 2.11 -13.91 20.51
C VAL A 298 2.86 -12.90 21.39
N ARG A 299 2.89 -11.64 20.94
CA ARG A 299 3.62 -10.54 21.60
C ARG A 299 3.20 -10.27 23.05
N ASN A 300 1.93 -10.54 23.39
CA ASN A 300 1.41 -10.40 24.75
C ASN A 300 0.41 -11.54 25.04
N PRO A 301 0.87 -12.66 25.61
CA PRO A 301 0.02 -13.83 25.84
C PRO A 301 -1.08 -13.55 26.88
N SER A 302 -0.81 -12.74 27.92
CA SER A 302 -1.80 -12.40 28.96
C SER A 302 -3.03 -11.67 28.40
N ALA A 303 -2.81 -10.72 27.48
CA ALA A 303 -3.91 -9.99 26.85
C ALA A 303 -4.77 -10.88 25.94
N PHE A 304 -4.13 -11.79 25.20
CA PHE A 304 -4.82 -12.75 24.35
C PHE A 304 -5.70 -13.68 25.19
N VAL A 305 -5.13 -14.30 26.23
CA VAL A 305 -5.84 -15.23 27.13
C VAL A 305 -7.02 -14.54 27.81
N THR A 306 -6.82 -13.33 28.35
CA THR A 306 -7.89 -12.56 29.00
C THR A 306 -9.05 -12.30 28.06
N THR A 307 -8.76 -11.95 26.80
CA THR A 307 -9.78 -11.67 25.78
C THR A 307 -10.52 -12.94 25.38
N ALA A 308 -9.81 -14.05 25.17
CA ALA A 308 -10.40 -15.33 24.81
C ALA A 308 -11.28 -15.91 25.94
N ALA A 309 -10.82 -15.83 27.20
CA ALA A 309 -11.57 -16.28 28.36
C ALA A 309 -12.84 -15.46 28.57
N ARG A 310 -12.78 -14.13 28.46
CA ARG A 310 -13.97 -13.27 28.50
C ARG A 310 -14.96 -13.59 27.38
N LYS A 311 -14.46 -13.82 26.17
CA LYS A 311 -15.31 -14.22 25.04
C LYS A 311 -16.06 -15.52 25.33
N ARG A 312 -15.41 -16.52 25.95
CA ARG A 312 -16.06 -17.77 26.37
C ARG A 312 -17.15 -17.54 27.42
N LEU A 313 -16.89 -16.68 28.41
CA LEU A 313 -17.87 -16.30 29.43
C LEU A 313 -19.08 -15.57 28.82
N GLU A 314 -18.85 -14.66 27.88
CA GLU A 314 -19.90 -13.90 27.19
C GLU A 314 -20.76 -14.79 26.28
N THR A 315 -20.16 -15.78 25.60
CA THR A 315 -20.91 -16.70 24.73
C THR A 315 -21.74 -17.75 25.48
N GLY A 316 -21.64 -17.83 26.80
CA GLY A 316 -22.38 -18.78 27.63
C GLY A 316 -21.86 -20.22 27.51
N ALA A 317 -21.78 -20.91 28.65
CA ALA A 317 -21.12 -22.21 28.83
C ALA A 317 -21.80 -23.44 28.17
N GLY A 318 -22.49 -23.27 27.03
CA GLY A 318 -23.39 -24.30 26.48
C GLY A 318 -22.98 -24.98 25.17
N GLY A 319 -21.94 -24.51 24.46
CA GLY A 319 -21.60 -25.03 23.13
C GLY A 319 -20.24 -25.74 23.09
N PRO A 320 -20.15 -27.04 22.74
CA PRO A 320 -18.86 -27.67 22.50
C PRO A 320 -18.11 -26.96 21.35
N PRO A 321 -16.78 -26.86 21.43
CA PRO A 321 -15.98 -26.22 20.38
C PRO A 321 -16.00 -27.10 19.13
N VAL A 322 -16.69 -26.64 18.08
CA VAL A 322 -16.58 -27.26 16.75
C VAL A 322 -15.25 -26.82 16.15
N ALA A 323 -14.27 -27.72 16.22
CA ALA A 323 -12.96 -27.53 15.63
C ALA A 323 -13.03 -27.66 14.10
N GLY A 324 -12.74 -26.56 13.41
CA GLY A 324 -12.27 -26.57 12.03
C GLY A 324 -13.35 -26.55 10.94
N GLY A 325 -13.46 -25.39 10.28
CA GLY A 325 -14.08 -25.26 8.95
C GLY A 325 -15.49 -24.71 8.97
N SER A 326 -15.71 -23.62 8.24
CA SER A 326 -17.00 -23.12 7.76
C SER A 326 -18.19 -23.34 8.70
N PHE A 327 -18.45 -22.35 9.56
CA PHE A 327 -19.61 -22.31 10.47
C PHE A 327 -20.92 -22.71 9.75
N GLY A 328 -21.31 -23.98 9.90
CA GLY A 328 -22.68 -24.43 9.75
C GLY A 328 -23.45 -24.04 11.01
N MET A 329 -23.63 -22.73 11.24
CA MET A 329 -24.77 -22.29 12.03
C MET A 329 -26.01 -22.77 11.27
N ALA A 330 -26.92 -23.45 11.96
CA ALA A 330 -28.25 -23.68 11.39
C ALA A 330 -28.76 -22.32 10.88
N ASP A 331 -29.25 -22.26 9.63
CA ASP A 331 -29.53 -21.02 8.90
C ASP A 331 -30.35 -19.98 9.69
N GLY A 332 -31.09 -20.39 10.74
CA GLY A 332 -31.79 -19.49 11.65
C GLY A 332 -30.90 -18.60 12.51
N ASP A 333 -29.88 -19.14 13.20
CA ASP A 333 -29.11 -18.39 14.20
C ASP A 333 -28.14 -17.38 13.56
N ALA A 334 -27.64 -17.70 12.35
CA ALA A 334 -26.79 -16.79 11.59
C ALA A 334 -27.54 -15.54 11.14
N VAL A 335 -28.85 -15.67 10.85
CA VAL A 335 -29.71 -14.56 10.43
C VAL A 335 -29.96 -13.61 11.60
N ASP A 336 -30.22 -14.14 12.79
CA ASP A 336 -30.44 -13.32 13.99
C ASP A 336 -29.16 -12.61 14.44
N PHE A 337 -28.00 -13.27 14.34
CA PHE A 337 -26.72 -12.63 14.60
C PHE A 337 -26.40 -11.50 13.61
N ARG A 338 -26.59 -11.72 12.30
CA ARG A 338 -26.42 -10.67 11.29
C ARG A 338 -27.40 -9.51 11.49
N ARG A 339 -28.63 -9.79 11.93
CA ARG A 339 -29.61 -8.75 12.27
C ARG A 339 -29.13 -7.90 13.45
N SER A 340 -28.65 -8.54 14.52
CA SER A 340 -28.10 -7.87 15.69
C SER A 340 -26.88 -7.00 15.34
N LEU A 341 -25.94 -7.50 14.53
CA LEU A 341 -24.81 -6.71 14.05
C LEU A 341 -25.23 -5.52 13.19
N LYS A 342 -26.21 -5.71 12.31
CA LYS A 342 -26.74 -4.62 11.49
C LYS A 342 -27.38 -3.54 12.36
N GLU A 343 -28.17 -3.92 13.37
CA GLU A 343 -28.73 -2.99 14.34
C GLU A 343 -27.65 -2.25 15.14
N GLN A 344 -26.54 -2.93 15.47
CA GLN A 344 -25.40 -2.28 16.13
C GLN A 344 -24.76 -1.22 15.23
N VAL A 345 -24.56 -1.51 13.95
CA VAL A 345 -24.05 -0.54 12.96
C VAL A 345 -25.01 0.66 12.83
N GLU A 346 -26.30 0.42 12.68
CA GLU A 346 -27.33 1.48 12.59
C GLU A 346 -27.35 2.37 13.83
N ASN A 347 -27.25 1.78 15.02
CA ASN A 347 -27.20 2.52 16.28
C ASN A 347 -25.94 3.39 16.39
N LEU A 348 -24.80 2.91 15.90
CA LEU A 348 -23.55 3.69 15.84
C LEU A 348 -23.65 4.82 14.82
N ILE A 349 -24.21 4.57 13.64
CA ILE A 349 -24.42 5.58 12.59
C ILE A 349 -25.30 6.72 13.13
N ARG A 350 -26.43 6.40 13.77
CA ARG A 350 -27.31 7.40 14.40
C ARG A 350 -26.65 8.19 15.50
N LYS A 351 -25.77 7.56 16.28
CA LYS A 351 -25.05 8.23 17.38
C LYS A 351 -23.96 9.17 16.90
N SER A 352 -23.42 8.92 15.70
CA SER A 352 -22.29 9.66 15.14
C SER A 352 -22.69 10.78 14.18
N ASP A 353 -23.99 11.05 13.98
CA ASP A 353 -24.50 12.10 13.08
C ASP A 353 -23.83 12.10 11.70
N LEU A 354 -23.66 10.90 11.10
CA LEU A 354 -23.01 10.74 9.80
C LEU A 354 -23.91 11.22 8.66
N ASP A 355 -23.30 11.79 7.61
CA ASP A 355 -24.04 12.21 6.43
C ASP A 355 -24.53 11.01 5.59
N GLU A 356 -25.49 11.27 4.70
CA GLU A 356 -26.11 10.24 3.86
C GLU A 356 -25.10 9.51 2.96
N ARG A 357 -24.01 10.18 2.57
CA ARG A 357 -22.97 9.60 1.71
C ARG A 357 -22.11 8.60 2.48
N ALA A 358 -21.66 8.96 3.68
CA ALA A 358 -20.89 8.08 4.54
C ALA A 358 -21.73 6.89 5.02
N THR A 359 -23.00 7.14 5.35
CA THR A 359 -23.97 6.09 5.71
C THR A 359 -24.21 5.12 4.53
N GLY A 360 -24.43 5.65 3.32
CA GLY A 360 -24.56 4.84 2.11
C GLY A 360 -23.35 3.93 1.89
N LEU A 361 -22.13 4.49 1.99
CA LEU A 361 -20.90 3.73 1.87
C LEU A 361 -20.76 2.64 2.95
N LEU A 362 -21.13 2.92 4.20
CA LEU A 362 -21.11 1.92 5.28
C LEU A 362 -22.08 0.76 5.03
N HIS A 363 -23.22 0.99 4.38
CA HIS A 363 -24.16 -0.07 4.03
C HIS A 363 -23.70 -0.94 2.86
N GLU A 364 -22.82 -0.43 1.99
CA GLU A 364 -22.22 -1.18 0.90
C GLU A 364 -21.05 -2.06 1.36
N LEU A 365 -20.46 -1.76 2.51
CA LEU A 365 -19.35 -2.50 3.08
C LEU A 365 -19.81 -3.79 3.78
N PRO A 366 -18.93 -4.82 3.87
CA PRO A 366 -19.13 -5.93 4.80
C PRO A 366 -19.33 -5.40 6.23
N LEU A 367 -20.21 -6.05 6.99
CA LEU A 367 -20.56 -5.66 8.38
C LEU A 367 -19.32 -5.51 9.26
N GLU A 368 -18.34 -6.40 9.08
CA GLU A 368 -17.09 -6.40 9.82
C GLU A 368 -16.27 -5.14 9.53
N GLY A 369 -16.20 -4.73 8.26
CA GLY A 369 -15.50 -3.51 7.83
C GLY A 369 -16.17 -2.25 8.32
N ALA A 370 -17.50 -2.20 8.28
CA ALA A 370 -18.28 -1.09 8.81
C ALA A 370 -18.04 -0.91 10.32
N LEU A 371 -18.06 -2.00 11.09
CA LEU A 371 -17.78 -1.99 12.54
C LEU A 371 -16.34 -1.59 12.86
N GLU A 372 -15.36 -2.04 12.07
CA GLU A 372 -13.96 -1.65 12.22
C GLU A 372 -13.81 -0.13 12.07
N ILE A 373 -14.36 0.44 10.99
CA ILE A 373 -14.29 1.87 10.70
C ILE A 373 -14.99 2.70 11.78
N LEU A 374 -16.19 2.29 12.21
CA LEU A 374 -16.95 2.98 13.25
C LEU A 374 -16.25 2.87 14.62
N GLY A 375 -15.64 1.73 14.93
CA GLY A 375 -14.85 1.53 16.14
C GLY A 375 -13.60 2.43 16.17
N GLU A 376 -12.91 2.58 15.04
CA GLU A 376 -11.80 3.52 14.93
C GLU A 376 -12.24 4.98 15.07
N LEU A 377 -13.37 5.34 14.43
CA LEU A 377 -13.95 6.67 14.56
C LEU A 377 -14.25 6.99 16.02
N GLN A 378 -14.85 6.05 16.77
CA GLN A 378 -15.17 6.24 18.17
C GLN A 378 -13.92 6.45 19.04
N ARG A 379 -12.81 5.77 18.73
CA ARG A 379 -11.52 5.98 19.43
C ARG A 379 -10.88 7.33 19.10
N LYS A 380 -11.08 7.83 17.88
CA LYS A 380 -10.51 9.10 17.39
C LYS A 380 -11.51 10.26 17.43
N TRP A 381 -12.65 10.08 18.10
CA TRP A 381 -13.80 10.99 17.99
C TRP A 381 -13.44 12.45 18.28
N GLU A 382 -12.66 12.71 19.33
CA GLU A 382 -12.23 14.05 19.73
C GLU A 382 -11.23 14.71 18.75
N GLN A 383 -10.52 13.90 17.97
CA GLN A 383 -9.50 14.36 17.02
C GLN A 383 -10.08 14.59 15.63
N VAL A 384 -11.17 13.89 15.29
CA VAL A 384 -11.79 13.94 13.98
C VAL A 384 -12.73 15.14 13.89
N ARG A 385 -12.31 16.17 13.16
CA ARG A 385 -13.09 17.39 12.96
C ARG A 385 -14.39 17.17 12.18
N ASN A 386 -14.41 16.18 11.27
CA ASN A 386 -15.58 15.84 10.46
C ASN A 386 -15.72 14.30 10.39
N PRO A 387 -16.62 13.70 11.18
CA PRO A 387 -16.77 12.26 11.26
C PRO A 387 -17.22 11.64 9.93
N SER A 388 -18.14 12.28 9.20
CA SER A 388 -18.62 11.80 7.89
C SER A 388 -17.49 11.70 6.87
N ALA A 389 -16.62 12.71 6.79
CA ALA A 389 -15.47 12.69 5.88
C ALA A 389 -14.43 11.63 6.28
N TYR A 390 -14.25 11.37 7.57
CA TYR A 390 -13.36 10.31 8.03
C TYR A 390 -13.89 8.93 7.62
N VAL A 391 -15.15 8.65 7.93
CA VAL A 391 -15.81 7.38 7.60
C VAL A 391 -15.80 7.13 6.11
N PHE A 392 -16.14 8.14 5.30
CA PHE A 392 -16.14 8.02 3.85
C PHE A 392 -14.75 7.64 3.32
N ASN A 393 -13.70 8.35 3.74
CA ASN A 393 -12.32 8.05 3.31
C ASN A 393 -11.83 6.68 3.80
N ALA A 394 -12.20 6.29 5.02
CA ALA A 394 -11.87 4.98 5.58
C ALA A 394 -12.59 3.85 4.82
N GLY A 395 -13.86 4.06 4.44
CA GLY A 395 -14.63 3.12 3.65
C GLY A 395 -14.07 2.91 2.24
N VAL A 396 -13.67 4.00 1.56
CA VAL A 396 -13.01 3.91 0.24
C VAL A 396 -11.71 3.10 0.35
N LYS A 397 -10.88 3.37 1.35
CA LYS A 397 -9.65 2.59 1.60
C LYS A 397 -9.94 1.12 1.92
N PHE A 398 -11.02 0.83 2.63
CA PHE A 398 -11.43 -0.53 2.91
C PHE A 398 -11.89 -1.25 1.64
N GLN A 399 -12.65 -0.58 0.76
CA GLN A 399 -13.01 -1.13 -0.56
C GLN A 399 -11.79 -1.36 -1.44
N GLU A 400 -10.83 -0.43 -1.45
CA GLU A 400 -9.54 -0.64 -2.14
C GLU A 400 -8.84 -1.88 -1.59
N LYS A 401 -8.77 -2.03 -0.27
CA LYS A 401 -8.17 -3.22 0.38
C LYS A 401 -8.89 -4.52 0.03
N LEU A 402 -10.21 -4.50 -0.11
CA LEU A 402 -11.00 -5.65 -0.59
C LEU A 402 -10.71 -5.97 -2.06
N ALA A 403 -10.67 -4.95 -2.92
CA ALA A 403 -10.38 -5.09 -4.35
C ALA A 403 -8.97 -5.67 -4.61
N HIS A 404 -8.01 -5.37 -3.73
CA HIS A 404 -6.65 -5.90 -3.79
C HIS A 404 -6.50 -7.26 -3.08
N GLY A 405 -7.60 -7.98 -2.84
CA GLY A 405 -7.56 -9.40 -2.46
C GLY A 405 -7.55 -9.70 -0.96
N GLY A 406 -7.91 -8.75 -0.09
CA GLY A 406 -8.54 -9.00 1.22
C GLY A 406 -7.83 -9.90 2.25
N ARG A 407 -6.66 -10.47 1.95
CA ARG A 407 -5.85 -11.18 2.95
C ARG A 407 -4.99 -10.15 3.65
N PRO A 408 -5.06 -10.01 4.98
CA PRO A 408 -4.13 -9.17 5.71
C PRO A 408 -2.71 -9.60 5.31
N SER A 409 -1.98 -8.68 4.67
CA SER A 409 -0.63 -8.86 4.15
C SER A 409 0.38 -9.03 5.31
N GLN A 410 0.26 -10.11 6.06
CA GLN A 410 1.14 -10.40 7.20
C GLN A 410 1.94 -11.70 7.10
N ALA A 411 1.80 -12.52 6.05
CA ALA A 411 2.56 -13.78 5.97
C ALA A 411 3.15 -14.14 4.59
N LEU A 412 3.03 -13.29 3.57
CA LEU A 412 3.73 -13.55 2.30
C LEU A 412 5.18 -13.07 2.43
N GLY A 413 6.11 -14.00 2.26
CA GLY A 413 7.55 -13.72 2.21
C GLY A 413 7.89 -12.71 1.11
N PRO A 414 9.06 -12.06 1.19
CA PRO A 414 9.45 -10.97 0.30
C PRO A 414 9.36 -11.35 -1.20
N ALA A 415 9.74 -12.58 -1.55
CA ALA A 415 9.64 -13.08 -2.93
C ALA A 415 8.19 -13.15 -3.44
N ALA A 416 7.25 -13.61 -2.61
CA ALA A 416 5.86 -13.72 -3.01
C ALA A 416 5.18 -12.36 -3.17
N ARG A 417 5.65 -11.33 -2.46
CA ARG A 417 5.20 -9.94 -2.65
C ARG A 417 5.67 -9.36 -3.98
N LEU A 418 6.91 -9.66 -4.37
CA LEU A 418 7.44 -9.23 -5.67
C LEU A 418 6.67 -9.89 -6.83
N VAL A 419 6.34 -11.18 -6.72
CA VAL A 419 5.50 -11.87 -7.72
C VAL A 419 4.15 -11.18 -7.87
N GLN A 420 3.44 -10.95 -6.75
CA GLN A 420 2.15 -10.25 -6.78
C GLN A 420 2.26 -8.83 -7.32
N HIS A 421 3.35 -8.13 -7.02
CA HIS A 421 3.59 -6.78 -7.52
C HIS A 421 3.79 -6.76 -9.03
N VAL A 422 4.62 -7.67 -9.56
CA VAL A 422 4.86 -7.82 -11.01
C VAL A 422 3.58 -8.20 -11.74
N GLU A 423 2.79 -9.14 -11.21
CA GLU A 423 1.49 -9.53 -11.79
C GLU A 423 0.49 -8.37 -11.79
N ALA A 424 0.39 -7.62 -10.68
CA ALA A 424 -0.50 -6.46 -10.58
C ALA A 424 -0.11 -5.34 -11.57
N LEU A 425 1.19 -5.07 -11.73
CA LEU A 425 1.69 -4.11 -12.71
C LEU A 425 1.44 -4.58 -14.14
N ALA A 426 1.70 -5.84 -14.46
CA ALA A 426 1.44 -6.42 -15.77
C ALA A 426 -0.05 -6.34 -16.15
N ALA A 427 -0.95 -6.63 -15.21
CA ALA A 427 -2.38 -6.51 -15.40
C ALA A 427 -2.82 -5.05 -15.62
N ARG A 428 -2.28 -4.12 -14.84
CA ARG A 428 -2.57 -2.68 -14.97
C ARG A 428 -2.14 -2.14 -16.34
N LEU A 429 -1.01 -2.62 -16.85
CA LEU A 429 -0.44 -2.20 -18.14
C LEU A 429 -1.03 -2.96 -19.33
N ARG A 430 -1.94 -3.91 -19.09
CA ARG A 430 -2.60 -4.75 -20.10
C ARG A 430 -1.61 -5.44 -21.03
N LEU A 431 -0.55 -6.02 -20.46
CA LEU A 431 0.42 -6.80 -21.23
C LEU A 431 -0.23 -8.04 -21.85
N ASP A 432 0.07 -8.31 -23.11
CA ASP A 432 -0.24 -9.56 -23.79
C ASP A 432 0.46 -10.78 -23.16
N ALA A 433 -0.04 -11.98 -23.49
CA ALA A 433 0.45 -13.22 -22.90
C ALA A 433 1.94 -13.48 -23.20
N ASP A 434 2.42 -13.07 -24.38
CA ASP A 434 3.82 -13.23 -24.77
C ASP A 434 4.76 -12.34 -23.95
N ALA A 435 4.37 -11.08 -23.68
CA ALA A 435 5.15 -10.18 -22.83
C ALA A 435 5.15 -10.64 -21.37
N VAL A 436 4.01 -11.15 -20.86
CA VAL A 436 3.96 -11.75 -19.51
C VAL A 436 4.86 -12.98 -19.45
N HIS A 437 4.83 -13.85 -20.46
CA HIS A 437 5.73 -15.01 -20.51
C HIS A 437 7.20 -14.59 -20.54
N ALA A 438 7.56 -13.56 -21.30
CA ALA A 438 8.91 -13.00 -21.32
C ALA A 438 9.33 -12.42 -19.95
N LEU A 439 8.42 -11.81 -19.18
CA LEU A 439 8.74 -11.35 -17.82
C LEU A 439 9.07 -12.49 -16.86
N HIS A 440 8.48 -13.68 -17.05
CA HIS A 440 8.77 -14.85 -16.22
C HIS A 440 10.13 -15.50 -16.53
N THR A 441 10.80 -15.15 -17.64
CA THR A 441 12.13 -15.68 -17.97
C THR A 441 13.27 -14.90 -17.33
N VAL A 442 13.00 -13.72 -16.76
CA VAL A 442 14.00 -12.89 -16.07
C VAL A 442 13.80 -12.94 -14.55
N PRO A 443 14.85 -12.67 -13.74
CA PRO A 443 14.71 -12.56 -12.28
C PRO A 443 13.62 -11.57 -11.87
N LEU A 444 12.92 -11.86 -10.78
CA LEU A 444 11.77 -11.08 -10.29
C LEU A 444 12.08 -9.61 -10.07
N GLU A 445 13.29 -9.30 -9.61
CA GLU A 445 13.78 -7.95 -9.39
C GLU A 445 13.96 -7.19 -10.72
N ALA A 446 14.45 -7.89 -11.76
CA ALA A 446 14.58 -7.32 -13.09
C ALA A 446 13.21 -7.09 -13.73
N ALA A 447 12.29 -8.05 -13.58
CA ALA A 447 10.91 -7.91 -14.05
C ALA A 447 10.22 -6.68 -13.44
N ALA A 448 10.34 -6.49 -12.12
CA ALA A 448 9.81 -5.31 -11.42
C ALA A 448 10.44 -4.01 -11.95
N GLY A 449 11.76 -3.96 -12.11
CA GLY A 449 12.46 -2.79 -12.64
C GLY A 449 12.06 -2.43 -14.07
N ILE A 450 11.81 -3.41 -14.95
CA ILE A 450 11.32 -3.17 -16.32
C ILE A 450 9.93 -2.53 -16.29
N LEU A 451 9.04 -3.02 -15.43
CA LEU A 451 7.68 -2.51 -15.31
C LEU A 451 7.61 -1.12 -14.67
N GLU A 452 8.49 -0.79 -13.72
CA GLU A 452 8.58 0.54 -13.11
C GLU A 452 9.15 1.60 -14.08
N GLN A 453 10.05 1.21 -14.97
CA GLN A 453 10.60 2.09 -16.01
C GLN A 453 9.58 2.43 -17.10
N MET A 454 8.48 1.67 -17.20
CA MET A 454 7.41 2.00 -18.12
C MET A 454 6.56 3.15 -17.56
N HIS A 455 6.71 4.32 -18.15
CA HIS A 455 5.87 5.48 -17.88
C HIS A 455 4.58 5.44 -18.72
N ASP A 456 3.55 6.21 -18.35
CA ASP A 456 2.23 6.29 -19.02
C ASP A 456 2.25 6.82 -20.48
N GLY A 457 3.40 6.81 -21.17
CA GLY A 457 3.59 7.27 -22.54
C GLY A 457 4.12 6.22 -23.53
N VAL A 458 4.31 4.97 -23.11
CA VAL A 458 4.78 3.91 -24.02
C VAL A 458 3.62 3.44 -24.90
N GLY A 459 3.70 3.69 -26.21
CA GLY A 459 2.61 3.40 -27.16
C GLY A 459 2.25 1.91 -27.29
N ASN A 460 3.20 0.99 -27.05
CA ASN A 460 2.94 -0.44 -26.94
C ASN A 460 3.76 -1.04 -25.78
N PRO A 461 3.17 -1.26 -24.59
CA PRO A 461 3.89 -1.75 -23.42
C PRO A 461 4.42 -3.18 -23.60
N SER A 462 3.69 -4.06 -24.30
CA SER A 462 4.13 -5.44 -24.56
C SER A 462 5.40 -5.52 -25.40
N ASP A 463 5.51 -4.71 -26.45
CA ASP A 463 6.72 -4.67 -27.29
C ASP A 463 7.94 -4.15 -26.52
N PHE A 464 7.72 -3.16 -25.65
CA PHE A 464 8.78 -2.62 -24.80
C PHE A 464 9.32 -3.67 -23.84
N VAL A 465 8.44 -4.40 -23.15
CA VAL A 465 8.80 -5.48 -22.24
C VAL A 465 9.59 -6.56 -22.98
N ARG A 466 9.09 -7.07 -24.11
CA ARG A 466 9.75 -8.12 -24.89
C ARG A 466 11.15 -7.70 -25.34
N ARG A 467 11.31 -6.50 -25.90
CA ARG A 467 12.63 -5.98 -26.33
C ARG A 467 13.60 -5.78 -25.17
N THR A 468 13.10 -5.38 -24.00
CA THR A 468 13.94 -5.16 -22.82
C THR A 468 14.40 -6.48 -22.23
N VAL A 469 13.52 -7.47 -22.12
CA VAL A 469 13.86 -8.85 -21.73
C VAL A 469 14.87 -9.46 -22.72
N GLU A 470 14.64 -9.32 -24.02
CA GLU A 470 15.56 -9.81 -25.05
C GLU A 470 16.96 -9.18 -24.91
N ARG A 471 17.04 -7.88 -24.63
CA ARG A 471 18.31 -7.20 -24.38
C ARG A 471 19.02 -7.73 -23.12
N ILE A 472 18.28 -8.02 -22.05
CA ILE A 472 18.85 -8.62 -20.83
C ILE A 472 19.41 -10.00 -21.13
N HIS A 473 18.70 -10.83 -21.91
CA HIS A 473 19.21 -12.13 -22.35
C HIS A 473 20.45 -12.01 -23.24
N GLN A 474 20.47 -11.07 -24.20
CA GLN A 474 21.63 -10.82 -25.06
C GLN A 474 22.84 -10.34 -24.26
N GLN A 475 22.63 -9.47 -23.26
CA GLN A 475 23.69 -9.03 -22.35
C GLN A 475 24.22 -10.19 -21.51
N ALA A 476 23.35 -11.06 -20.98
CA ALA A 476 23.78 -12.25 -20.24
C ALA A 476 24.58 -13.23 -21.12
N ALA A 477 24.16 -13.42 -22.38
CA ALA A 477 24.87 -14.28 -23.34
C ALA A 477 26.24 -13.72 -23.76
N GLY A 478 26.39 -12.40 -23.82
CA GLY A 478 27.67 -11.74 -24.13
C GLY A 478 28.76 -11.95 -23.08
N PHE A 479 28.41 -12.37 -21.86
CA PHE A 479 29.35 -12.66 -20.77
C PHE A 479 29.88 -14.11 -20.76
N GLY A 480 29.65 -14.90 -21.80
CA GLY A 480 30.42 -16.13 -22.08
C GLY A 480 30.19 -17.31 -21.13
N GLY A 481 29.22 -17.25 -20.23
CA GLY A 481 28.78 -18.38 -19.41
C GLY A 481 27.61 -19.13 -20.08
N PRO A 482 27.55 -20.47 -20.00
CA PRO A 482 26.36 -21.20 -20.43
C PRO A 482 25.14 -20.68 -19.66
N ALA A 483 24.05 -20.38 -20.37
CA ALA A 483 22.82 -19.90 -19.75
C ALA A 483 22.34 -20.92 -18.71
N PRO A 484 22.05 -20.51 -17.46
CA PRO A 484 21.48 -21.41 -16.47
C PRO A 484 20.13 -21.90 -16.99
N ASP A 485 19.97 -23.22 -17.07
CA ASP A 485 18.71 -23.83 -17.48
C ASP A 485 17.61 -23.41 -16.47
N PRO A 486 16.56 -22.69 -16.91
CA PRO A 486 15.52 -22.18 -16.02
C PRO A 486 14.70 -23.29 -15.35
N TYR A 487 14.90 -24.56 -15.75
CA TYR A 487 14.27 -25.74 -15.14
C TYR A 487 15.25 -26.66 -14.40
N ALA A 488 16.54 -26.30 -14.31
CA ALA A 488 17.44 -27.03 -13.43
C ALA A 488 16.96 -26.84 -11.99
N SER A 489 16.60 -27.94 -11.33
CA SER A 489 16.22 -27.92 -9.91
C SER A 489 17.33 -27.22 -9.11
N GLY A 490 16.99 -26.54 -8.02
CA GLY A 490 17.97 -25.81 -7.20
C GLY A 490 19.18 -26.67 -6.79
N GLU A 491 19.02 -27.98 -6.70
CA GLU A 491 20.10 -28.96 -6.51
C GLU A 491 21.06 -29.05 -7.70
N GLN A 492 20.57 -29.08 -8.94
CA GLN A 492 21.42 -29.14 -10.13
C GLN A 492 22.22 -27.84 -10.32
N ALA A 493 21.63 -26.69 -10.02
CA ALA A 493 22.34 -25.41 -10.07
C ALA A 493 23.43 -25.32 -8.98
N LEU A 494 23.17 -25.85 -7.78
CA LEU A 494 24.17 -25.96 -6.72
C LEU A 494 25.28 -26.95 -7.07
N ALA A 495 24.94 -28.10 -7.67
CA ALA A 495 25.91 -29.11 -8.10
C ALA A 495 26.85 -28.58 -9.19
N GLN A 496 26.32 -27.90 -10.21
CA GLN A 496 27.13 -27.28 -11.27
C GLN A 496 28.04 -26.17 -10.72
N ARG A 497 27.57 -25.41 -9.73
CA ARG A 497 28.37 -24.36 -9.09
C ARG A 497 29.46 -24.94 -8.19
N ALA A 498 29.18 -26.06 -7.50
CA ALA A 498 30.16 -26.79 -6.72
C ALA A 498 31.24 -27.44 -7.61
N GLU A 499 30.85 -28.05 -8.74
CA GLU A 499 31.79 -28.58 -9.73
C GLU A 499 32.69 -27.49 -10.32
N GLY A 500 32.15 -26.32 -10.65
CA GLY A 500 32.93 -25.19 -11.14
C GLY A 500 33.97 -24.71 -10.12
N MET A 501 33.57 -24.59 -8.85
CA MET A 501 34.45 -24.16 -7.77
C MET A 501 35.53 -25.20 -7.43
N ALA A 502 35.19 -26.49 -7.50
CA ALA A 502 36.15 -27.58 -7.30
C ALA A 502 37.18 -27.67 -8.43
N ARG A 503 36.79 -27.40 -9.69
CA ARG A 503 37.75 -27.27 -10.80
C ARG A 503 38.68 -26.07 -10.65
N GLU A 504 38.18 -24.91 -10.20
CA GLU A 504 39.02 -23.74 -9.93
C GLU A 504 40.04 -24.01 -8.81
N LEU A 505 39.67 -24.83 -7.82
CA LEU A 505 40.55 -25.21 -6.72
C LEU A 505 41.50 -26.38 -7.06
N GLY A 506 41.46 -26.89 -8.30
CA GLY A 506 42.33 -27.98 -8.75
C GLY A 506 42.04 -29.32 -8.08
N VAL A 507 40.82 -29.53 -7.59
CA VAL A 507 40.40 -30.81 -7.00
C VAL A 507 40.28 -31.84 -8.13
N ASP A 508 40.98 -32.97 -7.99
CA ASP A 508 40.96 -34.02 -8.99
C ASP A 508 39.60 -34.72 -9.04
N GLU A 509 39.20 -35.22 -10.22
CA GLU A 509 37.86 -35.78 -10.45
C GLU A 509 37.52 -36.95 -9.52
N ASN A 510 38.53 -37.68 -9.00
CA ASN A 510 38.29 -38.77 -8.03
C ASN A 510 37.97 -38.26 -6.62
N SER A 511 38.48 -37.08 -6.23
CA SER A 511 38.16 -36.42 -4.96
C SER A 511 36.82 -35.66 -5.01
N LEU A 512 36.29 -35.40 -6.21
CA LEU A 512 35.02 -34.69 -6.44
C LEU A 512 33.82 -35.67 -6.45
N ALA A 513 34.08 -36.92 -6.83
CA ALA A 513 33.08 -38.00 -6.83
C ALA A 513 32.90 -38.66 -5.45
N ALA A 514 33.87 -38.52 -4.55
CA ALA A 514 33.84 -39.00 -3.17
C ALA A 514 33.23 -37.94 -2.24
#